data_AF-A0A7S2FQL9-F1
#
_entry.id   AF-A0A7S2FQL9-F1
#
_cell.length_a   1.000
_cell.length_b   1.000
_cell.length_c   1.000
_cell.angle_alpha   90.00
_cell.angle_beta   90.00
_cell.angle_gamma   90.00
#
_symmetry.space_group_name_H-M   'P 1'
#
loop_
_entity.id
_entity.type
_entity.pdbx_description
1 polymer ?
#
loop_
_entity_poly.entity_id
_entity_poly.type
_entity_poly.pdbx_seq_one_letter_code
_entity_poly.pdbx_strand_id
1 'polypeptide(L)'
;LRKYDIGGMCNGILAGLVSITAGCAFVKGWEAMLIGLIGGLVYQGCSMLLKKLKVDDVVDAFPVHGACGIWGVMALGFFGNPEEGLGGNGIFYGGSDSGHQFAIQLVALIFIILWTGGLSLILFVPMKFLNILRLSDEFQKQGADVMEHSPRKAYNDEAAKEAAV
;
A
#
# COMPACT_ATOMS: atom_id res chain seq x y z
N LEU A 1 -0.98 1.10 -29.89
CA LEU A 1 -0.96 -0.24 -29.27
C LEU A 1 -1.14 -0.08 -27.77
N ARG A 2 -2.15 -0.74 -27.16
CA ARG A 2 -2.22 -0.85 -25.69
C ARG A 2 -1.06 -1.75 -25.25
N LYS A 3 -0.10 -1.20 -24.53
CA LYS A 3 1.02 -1.97 -23.97
C LYS A 3 0.61 -2.50 -22.60
N TYR A 4 1.10 -3.68 -22.22
CA TYR A 4 0.93 -4.21 -20.87
C TYR A 4 1.85 -3.45 -19.91
N ASP A 5 1.32 -3.07 -18.75
CA ASP A 5 2.08 -2.42 -17.68
C ASP A 5 2.61 -3.49 -16.72
N ILE A 6 3.90 -3.79 -16.82
CA ILE A 6 4.57 -4.79 -15.98
C ILE A 6 4.65 -4.28 -14.53
N GLY A 7 4.90 -2.99 -14.33
CA GLY A 7 4.96 -2.39 -12.98
C GLY A 7 3.61 -2.49 -12.28
N GLY A 8 2.53 -2.12 -12.98
CA GLY A 8 1.17 -2.29 -12.50
C GLY A 8 0.81 -3.75 -12.21
N MET A 9 1.28 -4.70 -13.01
CA MET A 9 1.10 -6.14 -12.74
C MET A 9 1.81 -6.57 -11.45
N CYS A 10 3.08 -6.17 -11.25
CA CYS A 10 3.83 -6.46 -10.03
C CYS A 10 3.14 -5.84 -8.80
N ASN A 11 2.69 -4.59 -8.90
CA ASN A 11 1.92 -3.95 -7.83
C ASN A 11 0.58 -4.64 -7.57
N GLY A 12 -0.06 -5.21 -8.59
CA GLY A 12 -1.25 -6.06 -8.43
C GLY A 12 -0.98 -7.33 -7.62
N ILE A 13 0.17 -7.99 -7.83
CA ILE A 13 0.61 -9.14 -7.02
C ILE A 13 0.81 -8.71 -5.56
N LEU A 14 1.53 -7.59 -5.35
CA LEU A 14 1.73 -7.04 -4.01
C LEU A 14 0.42 -6.65 -3.33
N ALA A 15 -0.52 -6.05 -4.06
CA ALA A 15 -1.83 -5.68 -3.56
C ALA A 15 -2.59 -6.92 -3.03
N GLY A 16 -2.52 -8.05 -3.74
CA GLY A 16 -3.10 -9.30 -3.27
C GLY A 16 -2.44 -9.83 -1.98
N LEU A 17 -1.10 -9.83 -1.94
CA LEU A 17 -0.33 -10.24 -0.75
C LEU A 17 -0.62 -9.36 0.48
N VAL A 18 -0.64 -8.05 0.30
CA VAL A 18 -0.99 -7.11 1.37
C VAL A 18 -2.43 -7.33 1.85
N SER A 19 -3.38 -7.49 0.92
CA SER A 19 -4.79 -7.67 1.28
C SER A 19 -5.06 -8.91 2.12
N ILE A 20 -4.32 -10.01 1.92
CA ILE A 20 -4.52 -11.24 2.70
C ILE A 20 -3.77 -11.24 4.03
N THR A 21 -2.77 -10.37 4.22
CA THR A 21 -1.87 -10.38 5.38
C THR A 21 -2.60 -10.41 6.72
N ALA A 22 -3.65 -9.61 6.90
CA ALA A 22 -4.35 -9.52 8.18
C ALA A 22 -5.12 -10.81 8.54
N GLY A 23 -5.69 -11.47 7.53
CA GLY A 23 -6.58 -12.63 7.70
C GLY A 23 -5.99 -13.96 7.28
N CYS A 24 -4.71 -14.04 6.94
CA CYS A 24 -4.12 -15.20 6.25
C CYS A 24 -4.26 -16.53 7.02
N ALA A 25 -4.32 -16.49 8.34
CA ALA A 25 -4.51 -17.65 9.20
C ALA A 25 -5.99 -17.96 9.52
N PHE A 26 -6.91 -17.10 9.09
CA PHE A 26 -8.27 -17.08 9.62
C PHE A 26 -9.37 -17.07 8.54
N VAL A 27 -9.00 -17.33 7.28
CA VAL A 27 -9.95 -17.40 6.16
C VAL A 27 -9.68 -18.66 5.35
N LYS A 28 -10.69 -19.14 4.63
CA LYS A 28 -10.57 -20.31 3.75
C LYS A 28 -9.76 -19.95 2.50
N GLY A 29 -9.11 -20.95 1.90
CA GLY A 29 -8.25 -20.74 0.72
C GLY A 29 -8.96 -20.05 -0.46
N TRP A 30 -10.24 -20.34 -0.71
CA TRP A 30 -11.00 -19.69 -1.77
C TRP A 30 -11.39 -18.24 -1.42
N GLU A 31 -11.61 -17.93 -0.14
CA GLU A 31 -11.86 -16.57 0.35
C GLU A 31 -10.61 -15.71 0.18
N ALA A 32 -9.42 -16.28 0.46
CA ALA A 32 -8.14 -15.60 0.23
C ALA A 32 -7.96 -15.15 -1.23
N MET A 33 -8.39 -15.97 -2.20
CA MET A 33 -8.36 -15.60 -3.62
C MET A 33 -9.25 -14.38 -3.91
N LEU A 34 -10.45 -14.32 -3.32
CA LEU A 34 -11.37 -13.20 -3.48
C LEU A 34 -10.85 -11.92 -2.82
N ILE A 35 -10.30 -12.04 -1.61
CA ILE A 35 -9.68 -10.92 -0.88
C ILE A 35 -8.55 -10.32 -1.72
N GLY A 36 -7.70 -11.16 -2.31
CA GLY A 36 -6.62 -10.70 -3.19
C GLY A 36 -7.11 -10.04 -4.48
N LEU A 37 -8.14 -10.61 -5.12
CA LEU A 37 -8.74 -10.03 -6.33
C LEU A 37 -9.32 -8.64 -6.08
N ILE A 38 -10.09 -8.49 -4.99
CA ILE A 38 -10.64 -7.19 -4.58
C ILE A 38 -9.49 -6.22 -4.21
N GLY A 39 -8.43 -6.72 -3.57
CA GLY A 39 -7.21 -5.97 -3.30
C GLY A 39 -6.61 -5.32 -4.55
N GLY A 40 -6.50 -6.08 -5.65
CA GLY A 40 -6.03 -5.54 -6.93
C GLY A 40 -6.91 -4.40 -7.48
N LEU A 41 -8.24 -4.50 -7.31
CA LEU A 41 -9.17 -3.43 -7.69
C LEU A 41 -9.06 -2.20 -6.78
N VAL A 42 -8.87 -2.40 -5.48
CA VAL A 42 -8.63 -1.35 -4.50
C VAL A 42 -7.34 -0.59 -4.83
N TYR A 43 -6.25 -1.32 -5.11
CA TYR A 43 -4.99 -0.76 -5.59
C TYR A 43 -5.20 0.11 -6.83
N GLN A 44 -5.81 -0.46 -7.89
CA GLN A 44 -5.99 0.24 -9.16
C GLN A 44 -6.84 1.51 -8.97
N GLY A 45 -7.94 1.42 -8.21
CA GLY A 45 -8.80 2.55 -7.89
C GLY A 45 -8.06 3.63 -7.09
N CYS A 46 -7.27 3.25 -6.09
CA CYS A 46 -6.50 4.18 -5.27
C CYS A 46 -5.38 4.86 -6.06
N SER A 47 -4.58 4.13 -6.85
CA SER A 47 -3.53 4.71 -7.70
C SER A 47 -4.11 5.72 -8.70
N MET A 48 -5.24 5.38 -9.35
CA MET A 48 -5.94 6.32 -10.23
C MET A 48 -6.46 7.55 -9.49
N LEU A 49 -6.95 7.39 -8.26
CA LEU A 49 -7.42 8.49 -7.42
C LEU A 49 -6.26 9.42 -7.03
N LEU A 50 -5.13 8.90 -6.58
CA LEU A 50 -3.96 9.72 -6.22
C LEU A 50 -3.44 10.52 -7.42
N LYS A 51 -3.35 9.88 -8.60
CA LYS A 51 -2.99 10.55 -9.86
C LYS A 51 -3.96 11.68 -10.19
N LYS A 52 -5.28 11.45 -10.03
CA LYS A 52 -6.31 12.47 -10.23
C LYS A 52 -6.18 13.64 -9.23
N LEU A 53 -5.81 13.34 -7.98
CA LEU A 53 -5.57 14.32 -6.93
C LEU A 53 -4.20 15.02 -7.02
N LYS A 54 -3.37 14.63 -8.01
CA LYS A 54 -1.99 15.13 -8.19
C LYS A 54 -1.10 14.90 -6.95
N VAL A 55 -1.34 13.78 -6.27
CA VAL A 55 -0.47 13.30 -5.19
C VAL A 55 0.57 12.39 -5.83
N ASP A 56 1.84 12.79 -5.74
CA ASP A 56 2.97 12.07 -6.32
C ASP A 56 3.49 11.00 -5.36
N ASP A 57 2.88 9.82 -5.42
CA ASP A 57 3.36 8.62 -4.76
C ASP A 57 4.21 7.80 -5.73
N VAL A 58 5.52 8.01 -5.68
CA VAL A 58 6.50 7.57 -6.69
C VAL A 58 6.43 6.06 -6.98
N VAL A 59 6.09 5.25 -5.98
CA VAL A 59 6.10 3.78 -6.08
C VAL A 59 4.74 3.14 -5.82
N ASP A 60 3.66 3.94 -5.80
CA ASP A 60 2.33 3.52 -5.34
C ASP A 60 2.37 2.88 -3.92
N ALA A 61 3.19 3.39 -3.01
CA ALA A 61 3.32 2.84 -1.66
C ALA A 61 2.00 2.88 -0.89
N PHE A 62 1.25 3.97 -0.97
CA PHE A 62 -0.03 4.12 -0.29
C PHE A 62 -1.14 3.28 -0.96
N PRO A 63 -1.33 3.26 -2.29
CA PRO A 63 -2.26 2.34 -2.93
C PRO A 63 -2.01 0.87 -2.60
N VAL A 64 -0.75 0.41 -2.63
CA VAL A 64 -0.39 -0.99 -2.35
C VAL A 64 -0.48 -1.32 -0.87
N HIS A 65 0.09 -0.51 0.02
CA HIS A 65 0.16 -0.85 1.45
C HIS A 65 -0.95 -0.22 2.28
N GLY A 66 -1.21 1.07 2.09
CA GLY A 66 -2.25 1.80 2.82
C GLY A 66 -3.65 1.33 2.46
N ALA A 67 -4.05 1.48 1.19
CA ALA A 67 -5.41 1.18 0.75
C ALA A 67 -5.70 -0.33 0.78
N CYS A 68 -4.82 -1.19 0.26
CA CYS A 68 -5.02 -2.64 0.32
C CYS A 68 -4.89 -3.20 1.73
N GLY A 69 -4.04 -2.60 2.59
CA GLY A 69 -3.95 -2.96 4.00
C GLY A 69 -5.24 -2.64 4.75
N ILE A 70 -5.83 -1.46 4.50
CA ILE A 70 -7.15 -1.09 5.03
C ILE A 70 -8.21 -2.10 4.58
N TRP A 71 -8.23 -2.45 3.28
CA TRP A 71 -9.11 -3.50 2.77
C TRP A 71 -8.88 -4.83 3.47
N GLY A 72 -7.63 -5.30 3.63
CA GLY A 72 -7.33 -6.58 4.26
C GLY A 72 -7.78 -6.68 5.71
N VAL A 73 -7.60 -5.62 6.50
CA VAL A 73 -8.08 -5.56 7.88
C VAL A 73 -9.61 -5.60 7.93
N MET A 74 -10.30 -4.88 7.04
CA MET A 74 -11.76 -4.96 6.93
C MET A 74 -12.24 -6.33 6.44
N ALA A 75 -11.54 -6.93 5.49
CA ALA A 75 -11.86 -8.24 4.92
C ALA A 75 -11.89 -9.32 6.00
N LEU A 76 -10.98 -9.27 6.99
CA LEU A 76 -11.05 -10.15 8.16
C LEU A 76 -12.36 -10.02 8.94
N GLY A 77 -12.95 -8.83 9.00
CA GLY A 77 -14.25 -8.59 9.62
C GLY A 77 -15.42 -9.24 8.88
N PHE A 78 -15.26 -9.51 7.58
CA PHE A 78 -16.27 -10.20 6.76
C PHE A 78 -16.04 -11.71 6.72
N PHE A 79 -14.80 -12.13 6.46
CA PHE A 79 -14.41 -13.50 6.13
C PHE A 79 -13.78 -14.28 7.28
N GLY A 80 -13.62 -13.69 8.47
CA GLY A 80 -13.02 -14.38 9.62
C GLY A 80 -13.78 -15.65 10.00
N ASN A 81 -13.17 -16.81 9.76
CA ASN A 81 -13.70 -18.12 10.06
C ASN A 81 -13.59 -18.42 11.56
N PRO A 82 -14.70 -18.66 12.27
CA PRO A 82 -14.66 -18.96 13.70
C PRO A 82 -13.97 -20.28 14.06
N GLU A 83 -13.89 -21.22 13.11
CA GLU A 83 -13.20 -22.51 13.33
C GLU A 83 -11.68 -22.35 13.49
N GLU A 84 -11.11 -21.22 13.03
CA GLU A 84 -9.68 -20.92 13.08
C GLU A 84 -9.25 -20.16 14.36
N GLY A 85 -10.14 -20.08 15.35
CA GLY A 85 -9.80 -19.58 16.70
C GLY A 85 -9.84 -18.06 16.90
N LEU A 86 -10.47 -17.31 15.99
CA LEU A 86 -10.77 -15.89 16.22
C LEU A 86 -11.85 -15.72 17.30
N GLY A 87 -11.63 -14.78 18.22
CA GLY A 87 -12.66 -14.31 19.15
C GLY A 87 -13.70 -13.45 18.44
N GLY A 88 -14.63 -14.08 17.72
CA GLY A 88 -15.72 -13.40 17.00
C GLY A 88 -15.90 -13.92 15.57
N ASN A 89 -17.14 -13.92 15.09
CA ASN A 89 -17.49 -14.41 13.75
C ASN A 89 -17.41 -13.27 12.73
N GLY A 90 -16.77 -13.51 11.59
CA GLY A 90 -16.92 -12.63 10.44
C GLY A 90 -18.39 -12.54 9.99
N ILE A 91 -18.78 -11.42 9.38
CA ILE A 91 -20.18 -11.15 8.98
C ILE A 91 -20.77 -12.30 8.15
N PHE A 92 -19.98 -12.93 7.27
CA PHE A 92 -20.47 -14.01 6.40
C PHE A 92 -20.67 -15.36 7.08
N TYR A 93 -20.18 -15.52 8.32
CA TYR A 93 -20.32 -16.76 9.09
C TYR A 93 -21.55 -16.77 10.01
N GLY A 94 -22.29 -15.66 10.12
CA GLY A 94 -23.55 -15.58 10.88
C GLY A 94 -23.40 -15.70 12.40
N GLY A 95 -24.52 -15.76 13.13
CA GLY A 95 -24.59 -15.80 14.61
C GLY A 95 -25.13 -14.53 15.29
N SER A 96 -25.22 -14.54 16.61
CA SER A 96 -25.68 -13.37 17.41
C SER A 96 -24.72 -12.18 17.33
N ASP A 97 -23.43 -12.45 17.08
CA ASP A 97 -22.34 -11.48 17.16
C ASP A 97 -21.64 -11.22 15.82
N SER A 98 -22.30 -11.50 14.69
CA SER A 98 -21.70 -11.43 13.34
C SER A 98 -21.15 -10.06 12.95
N GLY A 99 -21.56 -8.99 13.62
CA GLY A 99 -21.01 -7.63 13.42
C GLY A 99 -19.86 -7.27 14.36
N HIS A 100 -19.64 -8.05 15.42
CA HIS A 100 -18.67 -7.73 16.47
C HIS A 100 -17.24 -7.74 15.91
N GLN A 101 -16.89 -8.75 15.11
CA GLN A 101 -15.57 -8.84 14.50
C GLN A 101 -15.31 -7.65 13.57
N PHE A 102 -16.27 -7.31 12.69
CA PHE A 102 -16.14 -6.15 11.82
C PHE A 102 -15.97 -4.83 12.60
N ALA A 103 -16.71 -4.65 13.70
CA ALA A 103 -16.56 -3.48 14.57
C ALA A 103 -15.16 -3.41 15.21
N ILE A 104 -14.61 -4.54 15.68
CA ILE A 104 -13.23 -4.61 16.19
C ILE A 104 -12.24 -4.19 15.10
N GLN A 105 -12.40 -4.69 13.87
CA GLN A 105 -11.51 -4.34 12.76
C GLN A 105 -11.55 -2.84 12.43
N LEU A 106 -12.73 -2.20 12.48
CA LEU A 106 -12.86 -0.76 12.30
C LEU A 106 -12.15 0.03 13.41
N VAL A 107 -12.31 -0.39 14.66
CA VAL A 107 -11.60 0.24 15.79
C VAL A 107 -10.09 0.08 15.62
N ALA A 108 -9.61 -1.13 15.30
CA ALA A 108 -8.20 -1.38 15.04
C ALA A 108 -7.65 -0.49 13.91
N LEU A 109 -8.40 -0.32 12.81
CA LEU A 109 -8.03 0.58 11.71
C LEU A 109 -7.86 2.03 12.16
N ILE A 110 -8.82 2.54 12.94
CA ILE A 110 -8.74 3.91 13.47
C ILE A 110 -7.49 4.06 14.34
N PHE A 111 -7.21 3.11 15.23
CA PHE A 111 -6.01 3.13 16.04
C PHE A 111 -4.73 3.09 15.19
N ILE A 112 -4.65 2.23 14.18
CA ILE A 112 -3.49 2.15 13.28
C ILE A 112 -3.27 3.47 12.54
N ILE A 113 -4.33 4.06 11.98
CA ILE A 113 -4.24 5.33 11.23
C ILE A 113 -3.81 6.47 12.15
N LEU A 114 -4.43 6.59 13.34
CA LEU A 114 -4.09 7.64 14.29
C LEU A 114 -2.68 7.50 14.83
N TRP A 115 -2.26 6.27 15.13
CA TRP A 115 -0.92 5.97 15.63
C TRP A 115 0.15 6.27 14.57
N THR A 116 0.05 5.65 13.40
CA THR A 116 1.06 5.78 12.34
C THR A 116 1.05 7.18 11.72
N GLY A 117 -0.12 7.73 11.43
CA GLY A 117 -0.28 9.09 10.92
C GLY A 117 0.15 10.14 11.93
N GLY A 118 -0.22 9.97 13.20
CA GLY A 118 0.17 10.87 14.30
C GLY A 118 1.69 10.91 14.48
N LEU A 119 2.35 9.75 14.59
CA LEU A 119 3.81 9.70 14.69
C LEU A 119 4.51 10.25 13.45
N SER A 120 3.99 9.97 12.25
CA SER A 120 4.53 10.51 11.00
C SER A 120 4.43 12.04 10.97
N LEU A 121 3.31 12.62 11.43
CA LEU A 121 3.16 14.07 11.53
C LEU A 121 4.13 14.66 12.56
N ILE A 122 4.27 14.04 13.73
CA ILE A 122 5.22 14.47 14.77
C ILE A 122 6.65 14.49 14.24
N LEU A 123 7.03 13.53 13.40
CA LEU A 123 8.36 13.46 12.80
C LEU A 123 8.54 14.44 11.63
N PHE A 124 7.66 14.37 10.62
CA PHE A 124 7.89 15.05 9.35
C PHE A 124 7.48 16.52 9.34
N VAL A 125 6.53 16.95 10.18
CA VAL A 125 6.13 18.37 10.22
C VAL A 125 7.25 19.27 10.74
N PRO A 126 7.94 18.96 11.86
CA PRO A 126 9.12 19.73 12.27
C PRO A 126 10.23 19.72 11.22
N MET A 127 10.53 18.57 10.62
CA MET A 127 11.53 18.46 9.56
C MET A 127 11.20 19.36 8.35
N LYS A 128 9.90 19.48 8.01
CA LYS A 128 9.44 20.39 6.97
C LYS A 128 9.67 21.85 7.35
N PHE A 129 9.35 22.25 8.58
CA PHE A 129 9.58 23.63 9.05
C PHE A 129 11.06 23.99 9.13
N LEU A 130 11.92 23.01 9.41
CA LEU A 130 13.37 23.16 9.40
C LEU A 130 13.98 23.12 7.98
N ASN A 131 13.17 22.90 6.93
CA ASN A 131 13.61 22.72 5.54
C ASN A 131 14.62 21.56 5.35
N ILE A 132 14.52 20.50 6.16
CA ILE A 132 15.39 19.30 6.09
C ILE A 132 14.67 18.05 5.58
N LEU A 133 13.36 18.15 5.30
CA LEU A 133 12.58 17.00 4.84
C LEU A 133 12.82 16.66 3.36
N ARG A 134 13.14 17.66 2.52
CA ARG A 134 13.29 17.50 1.07
C ARG A 134 14.62 18.11 0.61
N LEU A 135 15.29 17.42 -0.31
CA LEU A 135 16.51 17.88 -0.97
C LEU A 135 16.25 19.19 -1.75
N SER A 136 17.27 20.02 -1.95
CA SER A 136 17.13 21.26 -2.73
C SER A 136 16.78 20.96 -4.20
N ASP A 137 16.14 21.91 -4.88
CA ASP A 137 15.76 21.74 -6.29
C ASP A 137 16.98 21.55 -7.20
N GLU A 138 18.09 22.21 -6.87
CA GLU A 138 19.35 22.03 -7.60
C GLU A 138 19.90 20.61 -7.43
N PHE A 139 19.87 20.08 -6.19
CA PHE A 139 20.27 18.70 -5.92
C PHE A 139 19.39 17.70 -6.68
N GLN A 140 18.07 17.90 -6.65
CA GLN A 140 17.11 17.04 -7.36
C GLN A 140 17.34 17.04 -8.89
N LYS A 141 17.72 18.19 -9.48
CA LYS A 141 18.04 18.29 -10.91
C LYS A 141 19.30 17.53 -11.29
N GLN A 142 20.32 17.55 -10.43
CA GLN A 142 21.58 16.84 -10.67
C GLN A 142 21.44 15.33 -10.43
N GLY A 143 20.56 14.93 -9.51
CA GLY A 143 20.26 13.55 -9.17
C GLY A 143 21.10 13.04 -7.99
N ALA A 144 20.47 12.28 -7.09
CA ALA A 144 21.10 11.79 -5.86
C ALA A 144 22.32 10.89 -6.14
N ASP A 145 22.27 10.06 -7.18
CA ASP A 145 23.38 9.20 -7.57
C ASP A 145 24.67 9.99 -7.85
N VAL A 146 24.56 11.13 -8.55
CA VAL A 146 25.72 11.97 -8.90
C VAL A 146 26.27 12.70 -7.68
N MET A 147 25.36 13.10 -6.78
CA MET A 147 25.68 13.95 -5.64
C MET A 147 26.18 13.18 -4.42
N GLU A 148 25.70 11.95 -4.20
CA GLU A 148 25.95 11.18 -2.96
C GLU A 148 26.65 9.83 -3.17
N HIS A 149 26.68 9.27 -4.40
CA HIS A 149 27.19 7.91 -4.60
C HIS A 149 28.38 7.85 -5.58
N SER A 150 29.35 6.98 -5.27
CA SER A 150 30.54 6.72 -6.08
C SER A 150 30.61 5.24 -6.48
N PRO A 151 30.87 4.90 -7.77
CA PRO A 151 31.16 5.80 -8.88
C PRO A 151 29.96 6.67 -9.27
N ARG A 152 30.22 7.93 -9.69
CA ARG A 152 29.22 9.00 -9.96
C ARG A 152 28.14 8.65 -11.00
N LYS A 153 28.19 7.46 -11.61
CA LYS A 153 27.25 7.02 -12.64
C LYS A 153 26.93 5.54 -12.45
N ALA A 154 25.66 5.25 -12.16
CA ALA A 154 25.12 3.89 -12.20
C ALA A 154 25.01 3.34 -13.64
N TYR A 155 24.97 4.24 -14.65
CA TYR A 155 24.83 3.89 -16.06
C TYR A 155 25.83 4.69 -16.92
N ASN A 156 26.42 4.05 -17.94
CA ASN A 156 27.21 4.76 -18.95
C ASN A 156 26.28 5.47 -19.95
N ASP A 157 26.52 6.76 -20.22
CA ASP A 157 25.68 7.60 -21.11
C ASP A 157 25.52 7.04 -22.54
N GLU A 158 26.38 6.12 -22.97
CA GLU A 158 26.27 5.47 -24.28
C GLU A 158 25.02 4.59 -24.40
N ALA A 159 24.67 3.83 -23.35
CA ALA A 159 23.48 2.99 -23.34
C ALA A 159 22.18 3.81 -23.32
N ALA A 160 22.19 5.00 -22.70
CA ALA A 160 21.06 5.92 -22.69
C ALA A 160 20.83 6.59 -24.05
N LYS A 161 21.90 6.80 -24.84
CA LYS A 161 21.82 7.30 -26.21
C LYS A 161 21.31 6.24 -27.18
N GLU A 162 21.70 4.98 -27.03
CA GLU A 162 21.19 3.87 -27.83
C GLU A 162 19.72 3.55 -27.56
N ALA A 163 19.24 3.70 -26.32
CA ALA A 163 17.83 3.48 -25.99
C ALA A 163 16.88 4.61 -26.42
N ALA A 164 17.44 5.77 -26.80
CA ALA A 164 16.70 6.96 -27.24
C ALA A 164 16.65 7.12 -28.78
N VAL A 165 17.28 6.21 -29.53
CA VAL A 165 17.20 6.07 -31.00
C VAL A 165 16.26 4.91 -31.34
#